data_AF-A0A257SCP1-F1
#
_entry.id   AF-A0A257SCP1-F1
#
_cell.length_a   1.000
_cell.length_b   1.000
_cell.length_c   1.000
_cell.angle_alpha   90.00
_cell.angle_beta   90.00
_cell.angle_gamma   90.00
#
_symmetry.space_group_name_H-M   'P 1'
#
loop_
_entity.id
_entity.type
_entity.pdbx_description
1 polymer ?
#
loop_
_entity_poly.entity_id
_entity_poly.type
_entity_poly.pdbx_seq_one_letter_code
_entity_poly.pdbx_strand_id
1 'polypeptide(L)'
;TASAAGADQNGESIATGTVTWSVGTPSVASVTSGGLVTGLAAGTTTIIATVGGRQGQATLTVNPVPVARVTVAPASATLAAGATQQLTAATLDASGNALSGRVVTWTSSDATRATVSTAGLVTAMAAGTATITATSEAQSATAAITVTAAAPGVAPTIASIGPAVMTPGATVTITGTGFSAAAAADSVTIDGVSAPVTAASTVQLTVTVPSTLPCAPTHSAAVRVTVGGQTGAGTQTLRVGTPEALAVGGSLVITAASELSCLELPASNGSYVVSVFNDLQTPTSIAAFRLAGAVNAAVADRAAPVLIRQRMAAPAAARALPAEAAGPSESSAMHYRVLEASRAAYAMLRGQARPGARAARAAAGQPALATVPVVGTTRTFRVNQFTTTLNSTSSCASYKEITARVVYVGTKSILWEDVAAPLAGKMDSYFTRLGQEFDATMYRSDSAYFGDPLITDQYTDADKHLDMVFTPAVPTGLAGFVISCDLFARDSVNNPSSNFGEFFYAVVPTVAGTGFTGNTADSWLRTIRTTVVHEVKHIASFGARLTNGATSYEESWLEEGMAREAEEV
;
A
#
# COMPACT_ATOMS: atom_id res chain seq x y z
N THR A 1 -2.80 40.32 -71.95
CA THR A 1 -2.61 39.75 -73.30
C THR A 1 -1.27 39.04 -73.33
N ALA A 2 -1.22 37.83 -73.86
CA ALA A 2 0.01 37.09 -74.09
C ALA A 2 0.65 37.51 -75.42
N SER A 3 1.98 37.52 -75.46
CA SER A 3 2.76 37.81 -76.66
C SER A 3 3.83 36.74 -76.85
N ALA A 4 4.12 36.41 -78.10
CA ALA A 4 5.17 35.45 -78.46
C ALA A 4 6.20 36.16 -79.34
N ALA A 5 7.47 35.85 -79.13
CA ALA A 5 8.58 36.27 -79.97
C ALA A 5 9.38 35.03 -80.40
N GLY A 6 9.89 35.04 -81.63
CA GLY A 6 10.74 33.98 -82.15
C GLY A 6 12.17 34.48 -82.30
N ALA A 7 13.14 33.59 -82.11
CA ALA A 7 14.54 33.84 -82.45
C ALA A 7 15.06 32.72 -83.36
N ASP A 8 16.01 33.04 -84.24
CA ASP A 8 16.73 32.06 -85.03
C ASP A 8 17.77 31.28 -84.19
N GLN A 9 18.54 30.39 -84.82
CA GLN A 9 19.57 29.61 -84.10
C GLN A 9 20.71 30.45 -83.51
N ASN A 10 20.85 31.73 -83.91
CA ASN A 10 21.86 32.65 -83.40
C ASN A 10 21.29 33.58 -82.31
N GLY A 11 20.00 33.45 -81.98
CA GLY A 11 19.32 34.30 -80.99
C GLY A 11 18.79 35.61 -81.56
N GLU A 12 18.82 35.81 -82.87
CA GLU A 12 18.31 37.03 -83.50
C GLU A 12 16.79 36.97 -83.68
N SER A 13 16.09 38.06 -83.37
CA SER A 13 14.63 38.12 -83.41
C SER A 13 14.12 37.93 -84.84
N ILE A 14 13.19 36.99 -85.02
CA ILE A 14 12.53 36.74 -86.32
C ILE A 14 11.03 37.06 -86.22
N ALA A 15 10.45 37.46 -87.35
CA ALA A 15 9.01 37.60 -87.46
C ALA A 15 8.34 36.24 -87.22
N THR A 16 7.53 36.15 -86.16
CA THR A 16 6.71 34.96 -85.92
C THR A 16 5.58 34.95 -86.95
N GLY A 17 5.42 33.82 -87.66
CA GLY A 17 4.21 33.58 -88.45
C GLY A 17 2.97 33.44 -87.56
N THR A 18 1.90 32.83 -88.07
CA THR A 18 0.67 32.60 -87.30
C THR A 18 0.96 31.83 -86.00
N VAL A 19 0.69 32.46 -84.85
CA VAL A 19 0.84 31.84 -83.52
C VAL A 19 -0.45 31.10 -83.16
N THR A 20 -0.34 29.83 -82.79
CA THR A 20 -1.46 29.08 -82.21
C THR A 20 -1.32 29.09 -80.69
N TRP A 21 -2.34 29.59 -80.00
CA TRP A 21 -2.39 29.68 -78.55
C TRP A 21 -3.19 28.53 -77.94
N SER A 22 -2.70 27.98 -76.83
CA SER A 22 -3.46 27.05 -75.98
C SER A 22 -3.19 27.31 -74.50
N VAL A 23 -4.05 26.74 -73.65
CA VAL A 23 -3.95 26.84 -72.20
C VAL A 23 -3.85 25.42 -71.62
N GLY A 24 -2.90 25.21 -70.71
CA GLY A 24 -2.67 23.89 -70.10
C GLY A 24 -3.84 23.39 -69.26
N THR A 25 -4.61 24.30 -68.66
CA THR A 25 -5.74 23.99 -67.77
C THR A 25 -6.91 24.92 -68.08
N PRO A 26 -7.80 24.53 -69.02
CA PRO A 26 -8.92 25.37 -69.44
C PRO A 26 -9.93 25.74 -68.34
N SER A 27 -9.92 25.06 -67.19
CA SER A 27 -10.73 25.44 -66.03
C SER A 27 -10.15 26.62 -65.23
N VAL A 28 -8.86 26.96 -65.41
CA VAL A 28 -8.17 28.05 -64.70
C VAL A 28 -8.17 29.33 -65.54
N ALA A 29 -7.96 29.23 -66.86
CA ALA A 29 -7.97 30.36 -67.77
C ALA A 29 -8.34 29.94 -69.20
N SER A 30 -8.67 30.91 -70.06
CA SER A 30 -8.82 30.74 -71.50
C SER A 30 -7.90 31.70 -72.26
N VAL A 31 -7.57 31.36 -73.50
CA VAL A 31 -6.79 32.22 -74.40
C VAL A 31 -7.42 32.22 -75.79
N THR A 32 -7.58 33.41 -76.39
CA THR A 32 -8.10 33.54 -77.75
C THR A 32 -6.99 33.35 -78.79
N SER A 33 -7.36 33.18 -80.06
CA SER A 33 -6.39 33.13 -81.18
C SER A 33 -5.55 34.40 -81.34
N GLY A 34 -6.03 35.55 -80.83
CA GLY A 34 -5.29 36.81 -80.77
C GLY A 34 -4.41 36.97 -79.52
N GLY A 35 -4.29 35.95 -78.67
CA GLY A 35 -3.47 36.00 -77.45
C GLY A 35 -4.12 36.74 -76.27
N LEU A 36 -5.42 37.07 -76.31
CA LEU A 36 -6.11 37.61 -75.14
C LEU A 36 -6.35 36.47 -74.13
N VAL A 37 -5.81 36.62 -72.93
CA VAL A 37 -5.93 35.65 -71.83
C VAL A 37 -6.97 36.14 -70.83
N THR A 38 -7.92 35.28 -70.47
CA THR A 38 -8.96 35.54 -69.47
C THR A 38 -8.84 34.52 -68.33
N GLY A 39 -8.67 34.98 -67.09
CA GLY A 39 -8.71 34.11 -65.92
C GLY A 39 -10.14 33.65 -65.62
N LEU A 40 -10.33 32.37 -65.32
CA LEU A 40 -11.64 31.75 -65.09
C LEU A 40 -11.80 31.28 -63.64
N ALA A 41 -10.77 30.68 -63.05
CA ALA A 41 -10.78 30.24 -61.66
C ALA A 41 -9.38 30.40 -61.04
N ALA A 42 -9.33 30.57 -59.72
CA ALA A 42 -8.07 30.64 -58.99
C ALA A 42 -7.24 29.36 -59.20
N GLY A 43 -5.94 29.51 -59.45
CA GLY A 43 -5.06 28.39 -59.75
C GLY A 43 -3.87 28.82 -60.61
N THR A 44 -3.00 27.87 -60.90
CA THR A 44 -1.86 28.09 -61.80
C THR A 44 -2.04 27.24 -63.05
N THR A 45 -1.82 27.84 -64.21
CA THR A 45 -1.83 27.15 -65.50
C THR A 45 -0.72 27.68 -66.39
N THR A 46 -0.55 27.13 -67.58
CA THR A 46 0.43 27.59 -68.58
C THR A 46 -0.29 28.10 -69.82
N ILE A 47 0.14 29.24 -70.33
CA ILE A 47 -0.22 29.71 -71.66
C ILE A 47 0.88 29.27 -72.62
N ILE A 48 0.50 28.55 -73.68
CA ILE A 48 1.41 27.92 -74.63
C ILE A 48 1.24 28.60 -75.99
N ALA A 49 2.34 29.11 -76.53
CA ALA A 49 2.42 29.63 -77.90
C ALA A 49 3.10 28.59 -78.79
N THR A 50 2.46 28.19 -79.89
CA THR A 50 3.03 27.25 -80.86
C THR A 50 3.23 27.95 -82.21
N VAL A 51 4.45 27.89 -82.77
CA VAL A 51 4.79 28.42 -84.10
C VAL A 51 5.65 27.38 -84.82
N GLY A 52 5.19 26.91 -85.99
CA GLY A 52 5.96 25.97 -86.83
C GLY A 52 6.40 24.68 -86.10
N GLY A 53 5.60 24.19 -85.15
CA GLY A 53 5.91 23.00 -84.34
C GLY A 53 6.80 23.24 -83.11
N ARG A 54 7.30 24.46 -82.88
CA ARG A 54 8.03 24.85 -81.67
C ARG A 54 7.10 25.52 -80.65
N GLN A 55 7.36 25.31 -79.36
CA GLN A 55 6.53 25.86 -78.27
C GLN A 55 7.32 26.77 -77.33
N GLY A 56 6.71 27.89 -76.95
CA GLY A 56 7.08 28.69 -75.79
C GLY A 56 5.96 28.63 -74.75
N GLN A 57 6.30 28.64 -73.46
CA GLN A 57 5.33 28.57 -72.38
C GLN A 57 5.55 29.68 -71.36
N ALA A 58 4.46 30.23 -70.84
CA ALA A 58 4.47 31.17 -69.72
C ALA A 58 3.50 30.67 -68.63
N THR A 59 3.95 30.66 -67.37
CA THR A 59 3.09 30.35 -66.23
C THR A 59 2.15 31.52 -65.96
N LEU A 60 0.86 31.22 -65.85
CA LEU A 60 -0.18 32.14 -65.43
C LEU A 60 -0.70 31.70 -64.07
N THR A 61 -0.59 32.57 -63.08
CA THR A 61 -1.25 32.38 -61.78
C THR A 61 -2.46 33.32 -61.71
N VAL A 62 -3.64 32.73 -61.56
CA VAL A 62 -4.88 33.45 -61.26
C VAL A 62 -5.07 33.43 -59.75
N ASN A 63 -4.96 34.58 -59.11
CA ASN A 63 -5.14 34.69 -57.67
C ASN A 63 -6.63 34.59 -57.30
N PRO A 64 -6.98 33.95 -56.17
CA PRO A 64 -8.34 34.01 -55.66
C PRO A 64 -8.73 35.45 -55.31
N VAL A 65 -9.99 35.81 -55.56
CA VAL A 65 -10.55 37.09 -55.13
C VAL A 65 -10.42 37.17 -53.59
N PRO A 66 -9.78 38.20 -53.01
CA PRO A 66 -9.56 38.24 -51.56
C PRO A 66 -10.89 38.30 -50.80
N VAL A 67 -10.92 37.73 -49.58
CA VAL A 67 -12.06 37.94 -48.68
C VAL A 67 -12.03 39.38 -48.20
N ALA A 68 -13.06 40.16 -48.53
CA ALA A 68 -13.20 41.53 -48.07
C ALA A 68 -14.03 41.61 -46.77
N ARG A 69 -14.94 40.64 -46.55
CA ARG A 69 -15.80 40.63 -45.36
C ARG A 69 -16.17 39.21 -44.95
N VAL A 70 -16.26 38.98 -43.64
CA VAL A 70 -16.89 37.78 -43.05
C VAL A 70 -18.20 38.21 -42.39
N THR A 71 -19.23 37.38 -42.48
CA THR A 71 -20.46 37.53 -41.69
C THR A 71 -20.70 36.26 -40.88
N VAL A 72 -21.33 36.39 -39.71
CA VAL A 72 -21.72 35.27 -38.84
C VAL A 72 -23.21 35.36 -38.55
N ALA A 73 -23.92 34.23 -38.64
CA ALA A 73 -25.34 34.13 -38.32
C ALA A 73 -25.62 32.91 -37.41
N PRO A 74 -26.49 33.05 -36.38
CA PRO A 74 -27.00 34.32 -35.84
C PRO A 74 -25.88 35.18 -35.24
N ALA A 75 -26.04 36.51 -35.25
CA ALA A 75 -25.07 37.45 -34.66
C ALA A 75 -25.04 37.40 -33.12
N SER A 76 -26.06 36.83 -32.51
CA SER A 76 -26.10 36.56 -31.07
C SER A 76 -27.02 35.38 -30.76
N ALA A 77 -26.73 34.66 -29.68
CA ALA A 77 -27.61 33.63 -29.14
C ALA A 77 -27.62 33.66 -27.61
N THR A 78 -28.78 33.38 -27.03
CA THR A 78 -28.95 33.21 -25.59
C THR A 78 -29.26 31.74 -25.32
N LEU A 79 -28.43 31.08 -24.52
CA LEU A 79 -28.47 29.63 -24.32
C LEU A 79 -28.52 29.29 -22.83
N ALA A 80 -29.24 28.23 -22.48
CA ALA A 80 -29.07 27.58 -21.18
C ALA A 80 -27.76 26.76 -21.19
N ALA A 81 -27.13 26.57 -20.03
CA ALA A 81 -25.98 25.68 -19.90
C ALA A 81 -26.33 24.26 -20.42
N GLY A 82 -25.43 23.67 -21.19
CA GLY A 82 -25.63 22.38 -21.88
C GLY A 82 -26.34 22.48 -23.24
N ALA A 83 -26.99 23.60 -23.57
CA ALA A 83 -27.59 23.78 -24.90
C ALA A 83 -26.54 24.10 -25.96
N THR A 84 -26.87 23.80 -27.22
CA THR A 84 -26.02 24.06 -28.38
C THR A 84 -26.66 25.02 -29.37
N GLN A 85 -25.82 25.74 -30.13
CA GLN A 85 -26.23 26.62 -31.22
C GLN A 85 -25.28 26.46 -32.39
N GLN A 86 -25.81 26.17 -33.58
CA GLN A 86 -25.03 26.20 -34.79
C GLN A 86 -24.86 27.64 -35.27
N LEU A 87 -23.62 28.06 -35.48
CA LEU A 87 -23.29 29.31 -36.18
C LEU A 87 -22.88 28.99 -37.62
N THR A 88 -23.24 29.86 -38.55
CA THR A 88 -22.78 29.81 -39.94
C THR A 88 -21.98 31.05 -40.26
N ALA A 89 -20.90 30.89 -41.01
CA ALA A 89 -20.08 32.00 -41.49
C ALA A 89 -20.12 32.07 -43.02
N ALA A 90 -20.22 33.27 -43.57
CA ALA A 90 -20.11 33.51 -45.01
C ALA A 90 -18.98 34.49 -45.31
N THR A 91 -18.15 34.16 -46.30
CA THR A 91 -17.08 35.02 -46.81
C THR A 91 -17.55 35.75 -48.05
N LEU A 92 -17.30 37.06 -48.14
CA LEU A 92 -17.76 37.93 -49.23
C LEU A 92 -16.57 38.66 -49.87
N ASP A 93 -16.65 38.89 -51.18
CA ASP A 93 -15.74 39.80 -51.90
C ASP A 93 -16.10 41.28 -51.65
N ALA A 94 -15.30 42.19 -52.22
CA ALA A 94 -15.51 43.64 -52.08
C ALA A 94 -16.83 44.16 -52.70
N SER A 95 -17.42 43.38 -53.60
CA SER A 95 -18.69 43.68 -54.27
C SER A 95 -19.89 43.05 -53.55
N GLY A 96 -19.66 42.29 -52.47
CA GLY A 96 -20.69 41.62 -51.68
C GLY A 96 -21.09 40.23 -52.19
N ASN A 97 -20.38 39.64 -53.16
CA ASN A 97 -20.67 38.29 -53.64
C ASN A 97 -20.09 37.24 -52.69
N ALA A 98 -20.81 36.14 -52.50
CA ALA A 98 -20.34 35.02 -51.69
C ALA A 98 -19.14 34.31 -52.34
N LEU A 99 -18.10 34.09 -51.55
CA LEU A 99 -16.93 33.30 -51.89
C LEU A 99 -17.07 31.90 -51.30
N SER A 100 -16.81 30.88 -52.11
CA SER A 100 -16.78 29.48 -51.68
C SER A 100 -15.34 28.97 -51.53
N GLY A 101 -15.17 27.82 -50.85
CA GLY A 101 -13.86 27.18 -50.67
C GLY A 101 -12.91 27.91 -49.72
N ARG A 102 -13.41 28.86 -48.92
CA ARG A 102 -12.60 29.58 -47.93
C ARG A 102 -12.60 28.87 -46.58
N VAL A 103 -11.42 28.80 -45.99
CA VAL A 103 -11.25 28.25 -44.64
C VAL A 103 -11.75 29.29 -43.63
N VAL A 104 -12.59 28.85 -42.71
CA VAL A 104 -13.05 29.64 -41.57
C VAL A 104 -12.54 29.00 -40.29
N THR A 105 -11.85 29.77 -39.47
CA THR A 105 -11.38 29.34 -38.14
C THR A 105 -12.24 29.97 -37.07
N TRP A 106 -12.71 29.15 -36.13
CA TRP A 106 -13.55 29.56 -35.01
C TRP A 106 -12.76 29.61 -33.71
N THR A 107 -13.01 30.62 -32.89
CA THR A 107 -12.43 30.75 -31.55
C THR A 107 -13.47 31.26 -30.56
N SER A 108 -13.29 30.95 -29.27
CA SER A 108 -14.08 31.49 -28.17
C SER A 108 -13.21 32.38 -27.29
N SER A 109 -13.75 33.52 -26.86
CA SER A 109 -13.08 34.40 -25.89
C SER A 109 -12.98 33.77 -24.48
N ASP A 110 -13.89 32.85 -24.13
CA ASP A 110 -13.90 32.15 -22.85
C ASP A 110 -14.54 30.75 -23.00
N ALA A 111 -13.67 29.74 -23.11
CA ALA A 111 -14.09 28.34 -23.22
C ALA A 111 -14.79 27.80 -21.97
N THR A 112 -14.66 28.45 -20.82
CA THR A 112 -15.38 28.05 -19.58
C THR A 112 -16.84 28.50 -19.59
N ARG A 113 -17.21 29.44 -20.48
CA ARG A 113 -18.59 29.89 -20.69
C ARG A 113 -19.21 29.27 -21.93
N ALA A 114 -18.51 29.28 -23.06
CA ALA A 114 -18.96 28.62 -24.28
C ALA A 114 -17.78 28.12 -25.12
N THR A 115 -17.89 26.90 -25.65
CA THR A 115 -16.93 26.34 -26.61
C THR A 115 -17.52 26.37 -28.01
N VAL A 116 -16.67 26.31 -29.04
CA VAL A 116 -17.09 26.24 -30.45
C VAL A 116 -16.27 25.20 -31.19
N SER A 117 -16.94 24.37 -32.01
CA SER A 117 -16.27 23.37 -32.85
C SER A 117 -15.70 24.00 -34.13
N THR A 118 -14.89 23.24 -34.87
CA THR A 118 -14.38 23.65 -36.19
C THR A 118 -15.49 23.85 -37.23
N ALA A 119 -16.67 23.25 -37.02
CA ALA A 119 -17.85 23.43 -37.87
C ALA A 119 -18.76 24.59 -37.40
N GLY A 120 -18.37 25.34 -36.37
CA GLY A 120 -19.17 26.46 -35.83
C GLY A 120 -20.29 26.04 -34.86
N LEU A 121 -20.27 24.81 -34.35
CA LEU A 121 -21.23 24.38 -33.32
C LEU A 121 -20.79 24.88 -31.95
N VAL A 122 -21.58 25.77 -31.35
CA VAL A 122 -21.35 26.32 -30.01
C VAL A 122 -22.00 25.43 -28.97
N THR A 123 -21.30 25.15 -27.87
CA THR A 123 -21.83 24.47 -26.68
C THR A 123 -21.70 25.37 -25.47
N ALA A 124 -22.82 25.70 -24.82
CA ALA A 124 -22.87 26.51 -23.61
C ALA A 124 -22.41 25.69 -22.39
N MET A 125 -21.44 26.21 -21.65
CA MET A 125 -20.83 25.51 -20.50
C MET A 125 -21.35 26.03 -19.16
N ALA A 126 -21.28 27.34 -18.93
CA ALA A 126 -21.66 27.96 -17.67
C ALA A 126 -22.14 29.40 -17.87
N ALA A 127 -22.96 29.87 -16.92
CA ALA A 127 -23.55 31.21 -16.95
C ALA A 127 -22.48 32.30 -17.14
N GLY A 128 -22.76 33.25 -18.03
CA GLY A 128 -21.83 34.31 -18.42
C GLY A 128 -21.89 34.58 -19.91
N THR A 129 -20.96 35.39 -20.40
CA THR A 129 -20.92 35.78 -21.82
C THR A 129 -19.61 35.34 -22.45
N ALA A 130 -19.67 34.86 -23.69
CA ALA A 130 -18.51 34.60 -24.53
C ALA A 130 -18.73 35.20 -25.92
N THR A 131 -17.66 35.66 -26.56
CA THR A 131 -17.67 36.08 -27.95
C THR A 131 -17.04 34.99 -28.80
N ILE A 132 -17.79 34.50 -29.78
CA ILE A 132 -17.31 33.53 -30.76
C ILE A 132 -16.87 34.28 -32.02
N THR A 133 -15.63 34.07 -32.45
CA THR A 133 -15.05 34.78 -33.60
C THR A 133 -14.80 33.80 -34.76
N ALA A 134 -15.39 34.08 -35.92
CA ALA A 134 -15.08 33.44 -37.19
C ALA A 134 -14.05 34.30 -37.94
N THR A 135 -12.93 33.71 -38.32
CA THR A 135 -11.86 34.39 -39.07
C THR A 135 -11.62 33.66 -40.39
N SER A 136 -11.51 34.42 -41.48
CA SER A 136 -11.06 33.93 -42.78
C SER A 136 -10.11 34.94 -43.39
N GLU A 137 -8.91 34.49 -43.76
CA GLU A 137 -7.81 35.38 -44.16
C GLU A 137 -7.55 36.47 -43.08
N ALA A 138 -7.55 37.75 -43.45
CA ALA A 138 -7.37 38.87 -42.53
C ALA A 138 -8.69 39.46 -42.00
N GLN A 139 -9.84 38.83 -42.32
CA GLN A 139 -11.16 39.34 -41.98
C GLN A 139 -11.82 38.48 -40.92
N SER A 140 -12.58 39.12 -40.02
CA SER A 140 -13.27 38.44 -38.93
C SER A 140 -14.66 39.01 -38.69
N ALA A 141 -15.56 38.16 -38.20
CA ALA A 141 -16.83 38.57 -37.64
C ALA A 141 -17.13 37.77 -36.36
N THR A 142 -17.96 38.34 -35.51
CA THR A 142 -18.23 37.80 -34.17
C THR A 142 -19.70 37.50 -33.95
N ALA A 143 -19.99 36.50 -33.13
CA ALA A 143 -21.29 36.29 -32.51
C ALA A 143 -21.20 36.40 -30.98
N ALA A 144 -22.15 37.11 -30.37
CA ALA A 144 -22.25 37.21 -28.93
C ALA A 144 -23.07 36.04 -28.35
N ILE A 145 -22.47 35.25 -27.46
CA ILE A 145 -23.13 34.16 -26.77
C ILE A 145 -23.37 34.56 -25.32
N THR A 146 -24.63 34.63 -24.93
CA THR A 146 -25.04 34.82 -23.55
C THR A 146 -25.53 33.48 -23.01
N VAL A 147 -24.77 32.89 -22.10
CA VAL A 147 -25.23 31.73 -21.34
C VAL A 147 -26.01 32.24 -20.15
N THR A 148 -27.33 32.07 -20.18
CA THR A 148 -28.15 32.36 -19.01
C THR A 148 -27.84 31.33 -17.95
N ALA A 149 -27.73 31.80 -16.70
CA ALA A 149 -27.94 30.90 -15.58
C ALA A 149 -29.26 30.16 -15.81
N ALA A 150 -29.31 28.87 -15.44
CA ALA A 150 -30.60 28.23 -15.27
C ALA A 150 -31.47 29.20 -14.45
N ALA A 151 -32.72 29.43 -14.89
CA ALA A 151 -33.65 30.30 -14.16
C ALA A 151 -33.54 29.99 -12.65
N PRO A 152 -33.61 30.99 -11.74
CA PRO A 152 -33.61 30.70 -10.31
C PRO A 152 -34.81 29.80 -10.03
N GLY A 153 -34.55 28.51 -9.91
CA GLY A 153 -35.52 27.53 -10.36
C GLY A 153 -35.23 26.22 -9.72
N VAL A 154 -35.51 26.17 -8.42
CA VAL A 154 -35.46 24.99 -7.56
C VAL A 154 -34.03 24.51 -7.31
N ALA A 155 -33.62 24.48 -6.04
CA ALA A 155 -32.37 23.83 -5.67
C ALA A 155 -32.38 22.37 -6.13
N PRO A 156 -31.24 21.83 -6.62
CA PRO A 156 -31.21 20.44 -7.00
C PRO A 156 -31.62 19.57 -5.81
N THR A 157 -32.33 18.46 -6.07
CA THR A 157 -32.71 17.53 -5.01
C THR A 157 -31.86 16.28 -5.11
N ILE A 158 -31.45 15.73 -3.97
CA ILE A 158 -30.78 14.44 -3.89
C ILE A 158 -31.82 13.41 -3.46
N ALA A 159 -32.17 12.49 -4.34
CA ALA A 159 -33.12 11.41 -4.06
C ALA A 159 -32.42 10.18 -3.44
N SER A 160 -31.24 9.82 -3.95
CA SER A 160 -30.43 8.72 -3.41
C SER A 160 -28.95 8.86 -3.76
N ILE A 161 -28.10 8.25 -2.95
CA ILE A 161 -26.66 8.15 -3.18
C ILE A 161 -26.29 6.67 -3.06
N GLY A 162 -25.55 6.15 -4.04
CA GLY A 162 -25.12 4.76 -4.09
C GLY A 162 -23.63 4.64 -4.43
N PRO A 163 -22.91 3.64 -3.91
CA PRO A 163 -23.33 2.61 -2.94
C PRO A 163 -23.70 3.17 -1.55
N ALA A 164 -24.34 2.31 -0.73
CA ALA A 164 -24.83 2.66 0.62
C ALA A 164 -23.71 3.07 1.60
N VAL A 165 -22.46 2.76 1.30
CA VAL A 165 -21.30 3.24 2.04
C VAL A 165 -20.33 3.83 1.03
N MET A 166 -19.98 5.10 1.23
CA MET A 166 -18.94 5.77 0.47
C MET A 166 -17.59 5.47 1.11
N THR A 167 -16.58 5.17 0.29
CA THR A 167 -15.20 4.97 0.72
C THR A 167 -14.27 5.86 -0.11
N PRO A 168 -13.22 6.47 0.47
CA PRO A 168 -12.27 7.30 -0.26
C PRO A 168 -11.74 6.62 -1.53
N GLY A 169 -11.71 7.36 -2.65
CA GLY A 169 -11.29 6.86 -3.95
C GLY A 169 -12.34 6.04 -4.72
N ALA A 170 -13.42 5.60 -4.10
CA ALA A 170 -14.50 4.89 -4.78
C ALA A 170 -15.34 5.84 -5.65
N THR A 171 -16.01 5.28 -6.65
CA THR A 171 -17.01 6.01 -7.44
C THR A 171 -18.39 5.86 -6.81
N VAL A 172 -19.13 6.96 -6.72
CA VAL A 172 -20.50 6.99 -6.20
C VAL A 172 -21.42 7.69 -7.20
N THR A 173 -22.67 7.23 -7.25
CA THR A 173 -23.73 7.75 -8.10
C THR A 173 -24.72 8.52 -7.24
N ILE A 174 -24.96 9.78 -7.59
CA ILE A 174 -25.97 10.64 -6.95
C ILE A 174 -27.16 10.72 -7.91
N THR A 175 -28.33 10.27 -7.49
CA THR A 175 -29.57 10.36 -8.27
C THR A 175 -30.47 11.44 -7.68
N GLY A 176 -31.11 12.23 -8.52
CA GLY A 176 -31.83 13.42 -8.10
C GLY A 176 -32.53 14.16 -9.23
N THR A 177 -32.80 15.44 -9.01
CA THR A 177 -33.34 16.35 -10.03
C THR A 177 -32.62 17.70 -9.96
N GLY A 178 -32.68 18.48 -11.05
CA GLY A 178 -32.09 19.81 -11.11
C GLY A 178 -30.57 19.82 -11.31
N PHE A 179 -30.00 18.69 -11.76
CA PHE A 179 -28.59 18.61 -12.17
C PHE A 179 -28.40 19.14 -13.59
N SER A 180 -27.16 19.51 -13.94
CA SER A 180 -26.78 19.82 -15.31
C SER A 180 -26.43 18.54 -16.08
N ALA A 181 -26.66 18.54 -17.40
CA ALA A 181 -26.10 17.49 -18.27
C ALA A 181 -24.60 17.71 -18.55
N ALA A 182 -24.09 18.92 -18.28
CA ALA A 182 -22.67 19.26 -18.42
C ALA A 182 -22.00 19.18 -17.04
N ALA A 183 -21.14 18.16 -16.83
CA ALA A 183 -20.47 17.90 -15.55
C ALA A 183 -19.68 19.10 -15.00
N ALA A 184 -19.11 19.93 -15.88
CA ALA A 184 -18.37 21.13 -15.48
C ALA A 184 -19.26 22.23 -14.84
N ALA A 185 -20.59 22.12 -14.96
CA ALA A 185 -21.55 23.04 -14.35
C ALA A 185 -22.07 22.55 -12.98
N ASP A 186 -21.78 21.29 -12.63
CA ASP A 186 -22.12 20.71 -11.34
C ASP A 186 -20.89 20.71 -10.43
N SER A 187 -21.07 21.10 -9.17
CA SER A 187 -20.03 20.97 -8.15
C SER A 187 -20.54 20.15 -6.98
N VAL A 188 -19.76 19.16 -6.55
CA VAL A 188 -20.13 18.26 -5.47
C VAL A 188 -19.11 18.38 -4.33
N THR A 189 -19.61 18.39 -3.10
CA THR A 189 -18.78 18.26 -1.91
C THR A 189 -19.28 17.13 -1.02
N ILE A 190 -18.35 16.40 -0.41
CA ILE A 190 -18.60 15.35 0.58
C ILE A 190 -17.85 15.78 1.85
N ASP A 191 -18.59 16.04 2.94
CA ASP A 191 -18.09 16.68 4.16
C ASP A 191 -17.31 17.97 3.91
N GLY A 192 -17.78 18.75 2.93
CA GLY A 192 -17.14 20.01 2.55
C GLY A 192 -15.88 19.85 1.70
N VAL A 193 -15.39 18.63 1.46
CA VAL A 193 -14.27 18.36 0.53
C VAL A 193 -14.81 18.19 -0.88
N SER A 194 -14.19 18.86 -1.86
CA SER A 194 -14.63 18.82 -3.26
C SER A 194 -14.44 17.42 -3.85
N ALA A 195 -15.52 16.86 -4.39
CA ALA A 195 -15.56 15.58 -5.07
C ALA A 195 -15.67 15.81 -6.59
N PRO A 196 -14.75 15.27 -7.42
CA PRO A 196 -14.80 15.46 -8.86
C PRO A 196 -16.01 14.76 -9.48
N VAL A 197 -16.71 15.48 -10.36
CA VAL A 197 -17.82 14.96 -11.17
C VAL A 197 -17.26 14.39 -12.47
N THR A 198 -17.37 13.08 -12.66
CA THR A 198 -16.79 12.35 -13.81
C THR A 198 -17.80 12.12 -14.94
N ALA A 199 -19.11 12.11 -14.62
CA ALA A 199 -20.19 12.08 -15.60
C ALA A 199 -21.45 12.76 -15.03
N ALA A 200 -22.27 13.35 -15.91
CA ALA A 200 -23.47 14.09 -15.50
C ALA A 200 -24.63 13.93 -16.49
N SER A 201 -25.84 13.99 -15.94
CA SER A 201 -27.12 14.08 -16.63
C SER A 201 -28.07 14.88 -15.74
N THR A 202 -29.24 15.25 -16.25
CA THR A 202 -30.20 16.06 -15.48
C THR A 202 -30.78 15.38 -14.24
N VAL A 203 -30.57 14.07 -14.08
CA VAL A 203 -31.10 13.26 -12.97
C VAL A 203 -30.05 12.40 -12.27
N GLN A 204 -28.81 12.37 -12.77
CA GLN A 204 -27.76 11.52 -12.20
C GLN A 204 -26.38 12.14 -12.39
N LEU A 205 -25.57 12.13 -11.32
CA LEU A 205 -24.15 12.45 -11.33
C LEU A 205 -23.33 11.22 -10.93
N THR A 206 -22.18 11.05 -11.57
CA THR A 206 -21.14 10.11 -11.13
C THR A 206 -19.98 10.91 -10.57
N VAL A 207 -19.57 10.64 -9.34
CA VAL A 207 -18.49 11.38 -8.65
C VAL A 207 -17.50 10.43 -7.98
N THR A 208 -16.25 10.84 -7.83
CA THR A 208 -15.25 10.10 -7.06
C THR A 208 -15.17 10.64 -5.65
N VAL A 209 -15.23 9.77 -4.64
CA VAL A 209 -15.08 10.17 -3.23
C VAL A 209 -13.65 10.67 -3.01
N PRO A 210 -13.43 11.85 -2.41
CA PRO A 210 -12.08 12.40 -2.27
C PRO A 210 -11.18 11.51 -1.43
N SER A 211 -9.99 11.17 -1.94
CA SER A 211 -8.97 10.43 -1.18
C SER A 211 -8.29 11.28 -0.09
N THR A 212 -8.51 12.60 -0.11
CA THR A 212 -7.95 13.57 0.84
C THR A 212 -8.83 13.82 2.06
N LEU A 213 -9.91 13.05 2.24
CA LEU A 213 -10.77 13.17 3.42
C LEU A 213 -9.95 12.90 4.69
N PRO A 214 -10.08 13.73 5.74
CA PRO A 214 -9.37 13.51 7.00
C PRO A 214 -9.88 12.24 7.67
N CYS A 215 -8.99 11.55 8.39
CA CYS A 215 -9.37 10.36 9.14
C CYS A 215 -10.49 10.68 10.14
N ALA A 216 -11.58 9.91 10.06
CA ALA A 216 -12.78 10.08 10.87
C ALA A 216 -13.50 8.74 11.05
N PRO A 217 -14.22 8.54 12.17
CA PRO A 217 -15.09 7.36 12.36
C PRO A 217 -16.17 7.31 11.28
N THR A 218 -16.72 6.13 10.99
CA THR A 218 -17.82 5.98 10.03
C THR A 218 -19.00 6.79 10.48
N HIS A 219 -19.48 7.73 9.65
CA HIS A 219 -20.53 8.66 10.04
C HIS A 219 -21.44 9.01 8.87
N SER A 220 -22.52 9.74 9.18
CA SER A 220 -23.40 10.31 8.16
C SER A 220 -22.75 11.57 7.60
N ALA A 221 -22.16 11.47 6.41
CA ALA A 221 -21.49 12.57 5.76
C ALA A 221 -22.48 13.48 5.04
N ALA A 222 -22.22 14.79 5.06
CA ALA A 222 -22.99 15.76 4.31
C ALA A 222 -22.56 15.74 2.84
N VAL A 223 -23.50 15.47 1.94
CA VAL A 223 -23.29 15.56 0.48
C VAL A 223 -24.05 16.75 -0.06
N ARG A 224 -23.35 17.66 -0.74
CA ARG A 224 -23.93 18.85 -1.34
C ARG A 224 -23.66 18.88 -2.83
N VAL A 225 -24.70 19.09 -3.62
CA VAL A 225 -24.63 19.30 -5.06
C VAL A 225 -25.03 20.74 -5.34
N THR A 226 -24.16 21.52 -5.99
CA THR A 226 -24.41 22.91 -6.33
C THR A 226 -24.41 23.09 -7.84
N VAL A 227 -25.50 23.65 -8.37
CA VAL A 227 -25.73 23.88 -9.80
C VAL A 227 -26.26 25.30 -9.98
N GLY A 228 -25.59 26.11 -10.80
CA GLY A 228 -26.01 27.50 -11.05
C GLY A 228 -26.13 28.36 -9.77
N GLY A 229 -25.37 28.03 -8.71
CA GLY A 229 -25.41 28.73 -7.42
C GLY A 229 -26.49 28.25 -6.45
N GLN A 230 -27.34 27.28 -6.82
CA GLN A 230 -28.30 26.65 -5.91
C GLN A 230 -27.76 25.32 -5.39
N THR A 231 -27.95 25.06 -4.10
CA THR A 231 -27.38 23.87 -3.44
C THR A 231 -28.46 22.93 -2.93
N GLY A 232 -28.41 21.69 -3.42
CA GLY A 232 -29.09 20.53 -2.86
C GLY A 232 -28.25 19.88 -1.78
N ALA A 233 -28.88 19.40 -0.72
CA ALA A 233 -28.21 18.70 0.36
C ALA A 233 -28.82 17.31 0.56
N GLY A 234 -27.97 16.36 0.90
CA GLY A 234 -28.31 15.01 1.28
C GLY A 234 -27.26 14.49 2.24
N THR A 235 -27.47 13.28 2.74
CA THR A 235 -26.48 12.61 3.58
C THR A 235 -26.29 11.17 3.12
N GLN A 236 -25.09 10.65 3.32
CA GLN A 236 -24.77 9.25 3.03
C GLN A 236 -23.72 8.76 4.02
N THR A 237 -23.78 7.48 4.40
CA THR A 237 -22.73 6.87 5.23
C THR A 237 -21.38 6.95 4.53
N LEU A 238 -20.41 7.57 5.19
CA LEU A 238 -19.02 7.64 4.77
C LEU A 238 -18.16 6.84 5.73
N ARG A 239 -17.34 5.95 5.18
CA ARG A 239 -16.32 5.19 5.90
C ARG A 239 -14.95 5.61 5.39
N VAL A 240 -14.23 6.40 6.19
CA VAL A 240 -12.86 6.83 5.86
C VAL A 240 -11.83 5.80 6.33
N GLY A 241 -11.97 5.31 7.56
CA GLY A 241 -11.05 4.34 8.15
C GLY A 241 -11.29 2.91 7.68
N THR A 242 -10.23 2.11 7.69
CA THR A 242 -10.30 0.66 7.48
C THR A 242 -10.85 0.01 8.75
N PRO A 243 -11.99 -0.69 8.69
CA PRO A 243 -12.60 -1.30 9.85
C PRO A 243 -11.77 -2.51 10.30
N GLU A 244 -11.37 -2.52 11.57
CA GLU A 244 -10.59 -3.60 12.17
C GLU A 244 -11.39 -4.27 13.27
N ALA A 245 -11.72 -5.54 13.11
CA ALA A 245 -12.47 -6.29 14.11
C ALA A 245 -11.53 -6.91 15.14
N LEU A 246 -11.39 -6.25 16.29
CA LEU A 246 -10.67 -6.80 17.44
C LEU A 246 -11.65 -7.34 18.48
N ALA A 247 -11.66 -8.66 18.63
CA ALA A 247 -12.36 -9.30 19.74
C ALA A 247 -11.55 -9.17 21.05
N VAL A 248 -12.18 -9.42 22.20
CA VAL A 248 -11.52 -9.29 23.52
C VAL A 248 -10.29 -10.20 23.60
N GLY A 249 -9.11 -9.62 23.81
CA GLY A 249 -7.83 -10.35 23.82
C GLY A 249 -7.23 -10.61 22.42
N GLY A 250 -7.88 -10.16 21.35
CA GLY A 250 -7.28 -10.07 20.01
C GLY A 250 -6.29 -8.91 19.92
N SER A 251 -5.33 -9.02 19.01
CA SER A 251 -4.29 -8.02 18.79
C SER A 251 -4.07 -7.80 17.29
N LEU A 252 -3.85 -6.54 16.91
CA LEU A 252 -3.40 -6.16 15.58
C LEU A 252 -1.98 -5.60 15.72
N VAL A 253 -1.00 -6.26 15.10
CA VAL A 253 0.38 -5.77 15.03
C VAL A 253 0.58 -5.14 13.67
N ILE A 254 1.03 -3.89 13.67
CA ILE A 254 1.25 -3.13 12.44
C ILE A 254 2.72 -2.82 12.33
N THR A 255 3.32 -3.22 11.21
CA THR A 255 4.76 -3.08 10.98
C THR A 255 5.09 -2.13 9.82
N ALA A 256 4.09 -1.78 9.00
CA ALA A 256 4.25 -0.83 7.90
C ALA A 256 3.45 0.47 8.13
N ALA A 257 4.04 1.61 7.81
CA ALA A 257 3.37 2.92 7.95
C ALA A 257 2.10 3.04 7.07
N SER A 258 2.03 2.33 5.94
CA SER A 258 0.86 2.28 5.06
C SER A 258 -0.36 1.60 5.69
N GLU A 259 -0.14 0.77 6.71
CA GLU A 259 -1.20 0.06 7.45
C GLU A 259 -1.77 0.91 8.61
N LEU A 260 -1.13 2.05 8.94
CA LEU A 260 -1.49 2.93 10.06
C LEU A 260 -2.27 4.19 9.67
N SER A 261 -2.57 4.43 8.40
CA SER A 261 -3.00 5.77 7.96
C SER A 261 -4.39 6.19 8.46
N CYS A 262 -5.36 5.27 8.59
CA CYS A 262 -6.65 5.53 9.22
C CYS A 262 -7.38 4.21 9.54
N LEU A 263 -7.38 3.80 10.81
CA LEU A 263 -8.05 2.60 11.29
C LEU A 263 -9.32 2.94 12.04
N GLU A 264 -10.35 2.13 11.87
CA GLU A 264 -11.61 2.23 12.57
C GLU A 264 -11.83 0.99 13.42
N LEU A 265 -11.74 1.14 14.73
CA LEU A 265 -12.06 0.08 15.67
C LEU A 265 -13.59 0.01 15.87
N PRO A 266 -14.17 -1.18 16.12
CA PRO A 266 -15.60 -1.35 16.18
C PRO A 266 -16.16 -0.60 17.38
N ALA A 267 -17.39 -0.09 17.26
CA ALA A 267 -18.10 0.56 18.36
C ALA A 267 -18.62 -0.45 19.40
N SER A 268 -17.77 -1.36 19.89
CA SER A 268 -18.08 -2.20 21.04
C SER A 268 -17.68 -1.47 22.33
N ASN A 269 -18.48 -1.65 23.39
CA ASN A 269 -18.08 -1.22 24.73
C ASN A 269 -16.81 -1.99 25.12
N GLY A 270 -15.65 -1.34 24.99
CA GLY A 270 -14.36 -1.96 25.21
C GLY A 270 -13.26 -0.93 25.38
N SER A 271 -12.15 -1.35 25.97
CA SER A 271 -10.92 -0.57 26.03
C SER A 271 -9.89 -1.24 25.14
N TYR A 272 -9.17 -0.43 24.36
CA TYR A 272 -8.06 -0.89 23.53
C TYR A 272 -6.75 -0.44 24.17
N VAL A 273 -5.77 -1.33 24.20
CA VAL A 273 -4.39 -0.98 24.52
C VAL A 273 -3.67 -0.76 23.20
N VAL A 274 -3.04 0.40 23.06
CA VAL A 274 -2.20 0.72 21.90
C VAL A 274 -0.78 0.90 22.39
N SER A 275 0.13 0.05 21.92
CA SER A 275 1.56 0.12 22.22
C SER A 275 2.31 0.48 20.95
N VAL A 276 3.25 1.41 21.06
CA VAL A 276 4.19 1.76 19.99
C VAL A 276 5.58 1.47 20.52
N PHE A 277 6.28 0.54 19.89
CA PHE A 277 7.63 0.15 20.25
C PHE A 277 8.57 0.43 19.09
N ASN A 278 9.81 0.80 19.41
CA ASN A 278 10.90 0.94 18.46
C ASN A 278 11.86 -0.21 18.72
N ASP A 279 12.03 -1.10 17.75
CA ASP A 279 12.91 -2.27 17.83
C ASP A 279 14.35 -1.95 17.38
N LEU A 280 14.64 -0.72 16.94
CA LEU A 280 15.98 -0.31 16.53
C LEU A 280 16.92 -0.11 17.73
N GLN A 281 18.00 -0.89 17.75
CA GLN A 281 19.07 -0.82 18.74
C GLN A 281 19.86 0.50 18.75
N THR A 282 19.88 1.22 17.62
CA THR A 282 20.54 2.51 17.50
C THR A 282 19.59 3.48 16.82
N PRO A 283 19.12 4.54 17.53
CA PRO A 283 18.24 5.53 16.93
C PRO A 283 18.95 6.23 15.77
N THR A 284 18.53 5.96 14.54
CA THR A 284 19.08 6.62 13.34
C THR A 284 18.37 7.93 13.03
N SER A 285 17.15 8.11 13.55
CA SER A 285 16.35 9.32 13.40
C SER A 285 15.31 9.44 14.51
N ILE A 286 14.81 10.66 14.73
CA ILE A 286 13.66 10.91 15.60
C ILE A 286 12.46 11.16 14.69
N ALA A 287 11.49 10.25 14.71
CA ALA A 287 10.19 10.45 14.09
C ALA A 287 9.16 10.76 15.17
N ALA A 288 8.50 11.92 15.05
CA ALA A 288 7.33 12.19 15.88
C ALA A 288 6.15 11.39 15.35
N PHE A 289 5.50 10.60 16.21
CA PHE A 289 4.21 10.00 15.91
C PHE A 289 3.13 10.66 16.78
N ARG A 290 1.91 10.69 16.26
CA ARG A 290 0.73 11.14 17.00
C ARG A 290 -0.33 10.06 16.91
N LEU A 291 -0.69 9.50 18.05
CA LEU A 291 -1.92 8.72 18.17
C LEU A 291 -3.06 9.70 18.46
N ALA A 292 -4.11 9.65 17.64
CA ALA A 292 -5.33 10.43 17.85
C ALA A 292 -6.53 9.53 17.55
N GLY A 293 -7.56 9.61 18.40
CA GLY A 293 -8.84 8.97 18.18
C GLY A 293 -9.94 10.01 17.96
N ALA A 294 -10.96 9.64 17.22
CA ALA A 294 -12.20 10.41 17.06
C ALA A 294 -13.39 9.47 17.27
N VAL A 295 -14.43 9.97 17.95
CA VAL A 295 -15.67 9.22 18.24
C VAL A 295 -16.88 9.98 17.73
N ASN A 296 -17.91 9.27 17.31
CA ASN A 296 -19.20 9.82 16.89
C ASN A 296 -20.08 10.18 18.10
N ALA A 297 -19.67 11.13 18.93
CA ALA A 297 -20.57 11.73 19.91
C ALA A 297 -20.04 13.08 20.42
N ALA A 298 -20.99 14.00 20.66
CA ALA A 298 -20.80 15.15 21.52
C ALA A 298 -20.66 14.67 22.98
N VAL A 299 -19.52 14.05 23.30
CA VAL A 299 -19.23 13.61 24.67
C VAL A 299 -18.70 14.82 25.44
N ALA A 300 -19.55 15.34 26.30
CA ALA A 300 -19.17 16.18 27.43
C ALA A 300 -18.27 15.38 28.38
N ASP A 301 -17.01 15.22 28.01
CA ASP A 301 -15.86 15.09 28.90
C ASP A 301 -14.64 14.85 28.01
N ARG A 302 -14.05 15.97 27.57
CA ARG A 302 -12.70 15.96 27.01
C ARG A 302 -11.73 15.65 28.14
N ALA A 303 -11.46 14.37 28.39
CA ALA A 303 -10.10 14.02 28.75
C ALA A 303 -9.26 14.30 27.51
N ALA A 304 -8.50 15.40 27.53
CA ALA A 304 -7.46 15.64 26.53
C ALA A 304 -6.64 14.35 26.37
N PRO A 305 -6.13 14.02 25.17
CA PRO A 305 -5.19 12.91 25.03
C PRO A 305 -4.11 13.11 26.09
N VAL A 306 -4.04 12.17 27.04
CA VAL A 306 -2.95 12.15 28.01
C VAL A 306 -1.73 11.87 27.18
N LEU A 307 -1.00 12.93 26.86
CA LEU A 307 0.35 12.84 26.37
C LEU A 307 1.13 12.25 27.56
N ILE A 308 1.24 10.92 27.64
CA ILE A 308 2.23 10.29 28.49
C ILE A 308 3.56 10.63 27.84
N ARG A 309 4.07 11.84 28.10
CA ARG A 309 5.51 12.09 28.06
C ARG A 309 6.07 11.27 29.21
N GLN A 310 6.34 10.00 28.98
CA GLN A 310 7.47 9.40 29.67
C GLN A 310 8.71 10.15 29.17
N ARG A 311 9.02 11.29 29.81
CA ARG A 311 10.43 11.52 30.11
C ARG A 311 10.85 10.24 30.82
N MET A 312 11.83 9.53 30.27
CA MET A 312 12.58 8.56 31.06
C MET A 312 12.97 9.29 32.34
N ALA A 313 12.20 9.07 33.41
CA ALA A 313 12.50 9.64 34.69
C ALA A 313 13.83 8.99 35.09
N ALA A 314 14.78 9.81 35.53
CA ALA A 314 15.91 9.30 36.28
C ALA A 314 15.39 8.28 37.32
N PRO A 315 16.11 7.17 37.56
CA PRO A 315 15.60 6.04 38.33
C PRO A 315 15.03 6.57 39.64
N ALA A 316 13.72 6.40 39.82
CA ALA A 316 13.08 6.80 41.05
C ALA A 316 13.74 6.02 42.18
N ALA A 317 14.27 6.74 43.17
CA ALA A 317 14.90 6.16 44.34
C ALA A 317 14.02 5.04 44.91
N ALA A 318 14.66 3.89 45.15
CA ALA A 318 14.06 2.65 45.62
C ALA A 318 12.98 2.92 46.67
N ARG A 319 11.72 2.84 46.24
CA ARG A 319 10.59 2.74 47.15
C ARG A 319 10.67 1.32 47.72
N ALA A 320 10.78 1.23 49.05
CA ALA A 320 10.92 -0.03 49.76
C ALA A 320 9.99 -1.11 49.19
N LEU A 321 10.58 -2.26 48.84
CA LEU A 321 9.87 -3.44 48.37
C LEU A 321 8.73 -3.76 49.35
N PRO A 322 7.49 -4.02 48.88
CA PRO A 322 6.43 -4.50 49.74
C PRO A 322 6.89 -5.78 50.44
N ALA A 323 6.59 -5.88 51.74
CA ALA A 323 6.91 -7.02 52.57
C ALA A 323 6.34 -8.33 51.98
N GLU A 324 7.18 -9.38 52.02
CA GLU A 324 6.92 -10.80 51.73
C GLU A 324 5.77 -11.08 50.77
N ALA A 325 6.15 -11.26 49.50
CA ALA A 325 5.32 -11.91 48.50
C ALA A 325 4.74 -13.21 49.08
N ALA A 326 3.43 -13.40 48.89
CA ALA A 326 2.82 -14.71 48.96
C ALA A 326 3.74 -15.72 48.23
N GLY A 327 3.95 -16.89 48.82
CA GLY A 327 4.88 -17.89 48.29
C GLY A 327 4.73 -18.07 46.78
N PRO A 328 5.82 -18.33 46.04
CA PRO A 328 5.79 -18.43 44.59
C PRO A 328 4.65 -19.34 44.13
N SER A 329 3.98 -18.96 43.05
CA SER A 329 2.97 -19.84 42.43
C SER A 329 3.56 -21.24 42.22
N GLU A 330 2.75 -22.30 42.25
CA GLU A 330 3.24 -23.67 42.07
C GLU A 330 4.07 -23.82 40.78
N SER A 331 3.70 -23.06 39.73
CA SER A 331 4.44 -22.97 38.47
C SER A 331 5.82 -22.33 38.63
N SER A 332 5.90 -21.16 39.29
CA SER A 332 7.17 -20.51 39.60
C SER A 332 8.05 -21.43 40.45
N ALA A 333 7.49 -22.08 41.47
CA ALA A 333 8.23 -23.00 42.33
C ALA A 333 8.82 -24.19 41.55
N MET A 334 8.10 -24.73 40.56
CA MET A 334 8.63 -25.79 39.70
C MET A 334 9.76 -25.30 38.80
N HIS A 335 9.63 -24.12 38.20
CA HIS A 335 10.69 -23.56 37.35
C HIS A 335 11.99 -23.31 38.13
N TYR A 336 11.88 -22.72 39.32
CA TYR A 336 13.01 -22.57 40.25
C TYR A 336 13.69 -23.89 40.58
N ARG A 337 12.93 -24.98 40.75
CA ARG A 337 13.51 -26.31 41.00
C ARG A 337 14.29 -26.82 39.79
N VAL A 338 13.83 -26.55 38.56
CA VAL A 338 14.56 -26.92 37.34
C VAL A 338 15.88 -26.15 37.24
N LEU A 339 15.89 -24.86 37.59
CA LEU A 339 17.12 -24.05 37.61
C LEU A 339 18.12 -24.55 38.67
N GLU A 340 17.66 -24.88 39.87
CA GLU A 340 18.52 -25.49 40.90
C GLU A 340 19.02 -26.87 40.47
N ALA A 341 18.18 -27.67 39.82
CA ALA A 341 18.58 -28.95 39.25
C ALA A 341 19.63 -28.78 38.15
N SER A 342 19.54 -27.73 37.32
CA SER A 342 20.55 -27.37 36.34
C SER A 342 21.87 -26.93 36.98
N ARG A 343 21.83 -26.13 38.04
CA ARG A 343 23.03 -25.76 38.83
C ARG A 343 23.72 -27.00 39.41
N ALA A 344 22.96 -27.94 39.95
CA ALA A 344 23.48 -29.18 40.51
C ALA A 344 24.05 -30.11 39.43
N ALA A 345 23.35 -30.27 38.30
CA ALA A 345 23.82 -31.05 37.15
C ALA A 345 25.13 -30.48 36.59
N TYR A 346 25.25 -29.15 36.49
CA TYR A 346 26.48 -28.50 36.09
C TYR A 346 27.65 -28.82 37.01
N ALA A 347 27.46 -28.75 38.34
CA ALA A 347 28.51 -29.09 39.30
C ALA A 347 29.02 -30.53 39.13
N MET A 348 28.11 -31.46 38.79
CA MET A 348 28.41 -32.87 38.52
C MET A 348 29.13 -33.07 37.18
N LEU A 349 28.67 -32.40 36.12
CA LEU A 349 29.09 -32.67 34.74
C LEU A 349 30.20 -31.75 34.23
N ARG A 350 30.51 -30.62 34.89
CA ARG A 350 31.52 -29.64 34.42
C ARG A 350 32.91 -30.23 34.13
N GLY A 351 33.29 -31.32 34.82
CA GLY A 351 34.55 -32.04 34.56
C GLY A 351 34.56 -32.79 33.22
N GLN A 352 33.38 -33.06 32.66
CA GLN A 352 33.17 -33.70 31.35
C GLN A 352 33.06 -32.67 30.22
N ALA A 353 32.99 -31.37 30.54
CA ALA A 353 32.78 -30.28 29.56
C ALA A 353 33.92 -30.11 28.54
N ARG A 354 35.08 -30.76 28.73
CA ARG A 354 36.28 -30.53 27.90
C ARG A 354 37.04 -31.81 27.55
N PRO A 355 36.62 -32.46 26.46
CA PRO A 355 37.53 -32.73 25.33
C PRO A 355 36.95 -32.10 24.04
N GLY A 356 37.81 -31.65 23.12
CA GLY A 356 37.38 -30.98 21.88
C GLY A 356 36.28 -31.75 21.12
N ALA A 357 35.36 -31.04 20.47
CA ALA A 357 34.10 -31.56 19.91
C ALA A 357 34.21 -32.92 19.19
N ARG A 358 35.31 -33.18 18.47
CA ARG A 358 35.59 -34.47 17.82
C ARG A 358 35.74 -35.65 18.79
N ALA A 359 36.40 -35.45 19.92
CA ALA A 359 36.68 -36.49 20.92
C ALA A 359 35.46 -36.78 21.81
N ALA A 360 34.67 -35.75 22.15
CA ALA A 360 33.38 -35.92 22.85
C ALA A 360 32.34 -36.61 21.96
N ARG A 361 32.25 -36.24 20.67
CA ARG A 361 31.34 -36.87 19.69
C ARG A 361 31.64 -38.35 19.44
N ALA A 362 32.92 -38.72 19.33
CA ALA A 362 33.34 -40.10 19.12
C ALA A 362 33.02 -41.00 20.32
N ALA A 363 32.99 -40.44 21.54
CA ALA A 363 32.67 -41.18 22.77
C ALA A 363 31.15 -41.34 23.02
N ALA A 364 30.31 -40.43 22.52
CA ALA A 364 28.87 -40.40 22.79
C ALA A 364 28.01 -41.37 21.95
N GLY A 365 28.58 -42.01 20.91
CA GLY A 365 27.88 -43.01 20.08
C GLY A 365 26.60 -42.51 19.40
N GLN A 366 26.44 -41.19 19.23
CA GLN A 366 25.25 -40.55 18.69
C GLN A 366 25.51 -40.06 17.26
N PRO A 367 24.57 -40.24 16.31
CA PRO A 367 24.50 -39.34 15.16
C PRO A 367 24.14 -37.95 15.70
N ALA A 368 25.10 -37.03 15.71
CA ALA A 368 24.81 -35.61 15.90
C ALA A 368 23.79 -35.14 14.85
N LEU A 369 23.11 -34.02 15.08
CA LEU A 369 22.47 -33.21 14.03
C LEU A 369 23.51 -32.63 13.04
N ALA A 370 24.61 -33.33 12.76
CA ALA A 370 25.69 -32.87 11.89
C ALA A 370 25.20 -32.53 10.46
N THR A 371 24.01 -33.00 10.11
CA THR A 371 23.23 -32.47 8.99
C THR A 371 21.94 -31.89 9.55
N VAL A 372 21.79 -30.58 9.35
CA VAL A 372 20.53 -29.86 9.57
C VAL A 372 19.40 -30.67 8.90
N PRO A 373 18.37 -31.07 9.65
CA PRO A 373 17.30 -31.91 9.14
C PRO A 373 16.45 -31.14 8.13
N VAL A 374 15.60 -31.85 7.38
CA VAL A 374 14.60 -31.22 6.51
C VAL A 374 13.23 -31.27 7.15
N VAL A 375 12.34 -30.37 6.76
CA VAL A 375 10.93 -30.41 7.21
C VAL A 375 10.33 -31.79 6.98
N GLY A 376 9.68 -32.34 8.01
CA GLY A 376 9.11 -33.68 8.03
C GLY A 376 10.04 -34.78 8.56
N THR A 377 11.35 -34.54 8.71
CA THR A 377 12.27 -35.49 9.40
C THR A 377 11.77 -35.76 10.81
N THR A 378 11.77 -37.03 11.23
CA THR A 378 11.43 -37.43 12.60
C THR A 378 12.67 -37.83 13.40
N ARG A 379 12.67 -37.51 14.69
CA ARG A 379 13.73 -37.86 15.65
C ARG A 379 13.14 -38.20 17.02
N THR A 380 13.81 -39.09 17.75
CA THR A 380 13.49 -39.37 19.15
C THR A 380 14.22 -38.39 20.07
N PHE A 381 13.48 -37.75 20.96
CA PHE A 381 13.99 -36.86 22.00
C PHE A 381 13.73 -37.43 23.39
N ARG A 382 14.61 -37.10 24.34
CA ARG A 382 14.46 -37.44 25.76
C ARG A 382 14.08 -36.19 26.53
N VAL A 383 12.81 -36.06 26.91
CA VAL A 383 12.29 -34.89 27.63
C VAL A 383 12.36 -35.17 29.12
N ASN A 384 13.20 -34.45 29.85
CA ASN A 384 13.40 -34.68 31.28
C ASN A 384 12.08 -34.55 32.04
N GLN A 385 11.88 -35.43 33.01
CA GLN A 385 10.68 -35.48 33.85
C GLN A 385 11.05 -35.08 35.27
N PHE A 386 10.34 -34.09 35.81
CA PHE A 386 10.61 -33.54 37.14
C PHE A 386 9.54 -33.97 38.13
N THR A 387 9.97 -34.41 39.32
CA THR A 387 9.09 -34.66 40.46
C THR A 387 9.33 -33.60 41.55
N THR A 388 8.67 -33.73 42.70
CA THR A 388 8.79 -32.75 43.80
C THR A 388 10.15 -32.74 44.51
N THR A 389 11.03 -33.72 44.26
CA THR A 389 12.36 -33.83 44.86
C THR A 389 13.42 -33.93 43.76
N LEU A 390 14.13 -32.82 43.47
CA LEU A 390 15.17 -32.78 42.44
C LEU A 390 16.57 -32.75 43.05
N ASN A 391 17.46 -33.60 42.53
CA ASN A 391 18.90 -33.54 42.73
C ASN A 391 19.60 -33.76 41.39
N SER A 392 20.93 -33.56 41.33
CA SER A 392 21.70 -33.67 40.10
C SER A 392 21.60 -35.03 39.42
N THR A 393 21.43 -36.11 40.18
CA THR A 393 21.32 -37.47 39.63
C THR A 393 19.93 -37.74 39.07
N SER A 394 18.87 -37.27 39.73
CA SER A 394 17.51 -37.46 39.24
C SER A 394 17.20 -36.58 38.03
N SER A 395 17.78 -35.38 37.95
CA SER A 395 17.49 -34.41 36.88
C SER A 395 18.03 -34.81 35.51
N CYS A 396 19.20 -35.47 35.43
CA CYS A 396 19.73 -35.99 34.15
C CYS A 396 19.40 -37.47 33.90
N ALA A 397 18.69 -38.15 34.81
CA ALA A 397 18.34 -39.56 34.68
C ALA A 397 16.87 -39.83 34.34
N SER A 398 15.95 -38.99 34.83
CA SER A 398 14.52 -39.17 34.60
C SER A 398 14.07 -38.46 33.32
N TYR A 399 13.64 -39.23 32.31
CA TYR A 399 13.16 -38.69 31.05
C TYR A 399 12.04 -39.53 30.44
N LYS A 400 11.28 -38.91 29.56
CA LYS A 400 10.31 -39.56 28.67
C LYS A 400 10.83 -39.49 27.25
N GLU A 401 10.89 -40.63 26.56
CA GLU A 401 11.16 -40.62 25.13
C GLU A 401 9.91 -40.19 24.36
N ILE A 402 10.09 -39.23 23.45
CA ILE A 402 9.07 -38.80 22.49
C ILE A 402 9.64 -38.93 21.08
N THR A 403 8.75 -38.97 20.09
CA THR A 403 9.13 -38.81 18.69
C THR A 403 8.57 -37.47 18.21
N ALA A 404 9.41 -36.58 17.71
CA ALA A 404 8.98 -35.31 17.16
C ALA A 404 9.39 -35.20 15.68
N ARG A 405 8.62 -34.44 14.91
CA ARG A 405 8.91 -34.13 13.51
C ARG A 405 9.31 -32.67 13.35
N VAL A 406 10.23 -32.40 12.43
CA VAL A 406 10.58 -31.04 12.05
C VAL A 406 9.41 -30.38 11.33
N VAL A 407 9.00 -29.21 11.82
CA VAL A 407 7.96 -28.38 11.22
C VAL A 407 8.56 -27.17 10.51
N TYR A 408 9.66 -26.63 11.04
CA TYR A 408 10.37 -25.49 10.47
C TYR A 408 11.88 -25.64 10.66
N VAL A 409 12.63 -25.21 9.65
CA VAL A 409 14.10 -25.08 9.68
C VAL A 409 14.43 -23.69 9.20
N GLY A 410 14.96 -22.89 10.11
CA GLY A 410 15.38 -21.52 9.86
C GLY A 410 16.86 -21.42 9.54
N THR A 411 17.36 -20.20 9.67
CA THR A 411 18.77 -19.83 9.76
C THR A 411 19.36 -19.99 11.16
N LYS A 412 18.51 -19.98 12.21
CA LYS A 412 18.92 -20.02 13.63
C LYS A 412 18.13 -20.99 14.49
N SER A 413 17.00 -21.52 14.00
CA SER A 413 16.13 -22.39 14.78
C SER A 413 15.69 -23.62 14.01
N ILE A 414 15.46 -24.72 14.72
CA ILE A 414 14.74 -25.90 14.23
C ILE A 414 13.56 -26.12 15.17
N LEU A 415 12.35 -26.14 14.63
CA LEU A 415 11.14 -26.37 15.43
C LEU A 415 10.67 -27.80 15.23
N TRP A 416 10.56 -28.52 16.33
CA TRP A 416 10.10 -29.90 16.41
C TRP A 416 8.73 -29.94 17.08
N GLU A 417 7.76 -30.59 16.42
CA GLU A 417 6.47 -30.90 17.03
C GLU A 417 6.40 -32.40 17.35
N ASP A 418 6.15 -32.72 18.62
CA ASP A 418 5.85 -34.08 19.05
C ASP A 418 4.70 -34.67 18.21
N VAL A 419 4.92 -35.84 17.60
CA VAL A 419 3.90 -36.49 16.76
C VAL A 419 2.70 -36.97 17.57
N ALA A 420 2.84 -37.05 18.89
CA ALA A 420 1.76 -37.34 19.84
C ALA A 420 1.07 -36.07 20.36
N ALA A 421 1.44 -34.86 19.90
CA ALA A 421 0.76 -33.63 20.29
C ALA A 421 -0.74 -33.66 19.87
N PRO A 422 -1.67 -33.12 20.68
CA PRO A 422 -3.10 -33.16 20.37
C PRO A 422 -3.48 -32.56 19.01
N LEU A 423 -2.70 -31.58 18.54
CA LEU A 423 -2.89 -30.88 17.27
C LEU A 423 -1.77 -31.14 16.27
N ALA A 424 -1.05 -32.25 16.40
CA ALA A 424 0.05 -32.60 15.50
C ALA A 424 -0.39 -32.53 14.02
N GLY A 425 0.37 -31.80 13.21
CA GLY A 425 0.12 -31.61 11.78
C GLY A 425 -0.93 -30.52 11.45
N LYS A 426 -1.55 -29.92 12.46
CA LYS A 426 -2.59 -28.88 12.27
C LYS A 426 -2.10 -27.48 12.58
N MET A 427 -0.89 -27.37 13.14
CA MET A 427 -0.30 -26.12 13.63
C MET A 427 0.90 -25.67 12.80
N ASP A 428 1.18 -26.32 11.68
CA ASP A 428 2.39 -26.10 10.88
C ASP A 428 2.58 -24.64 10.44
N SER A 429 1.50 -23.95 10.07
CA SER A 429 1.56 -22.52 9.72
C SER A 429 1.91 -21.63 10.91
N TYR A 430 1.44 -21.97 12.12
CA TYR A 430 1.75 -21.24 13.35
C TYR A 430 3.19 -21.48 13.81
N PHE A 431 3.67 -22.73 13.75
CA PHE A 431 5.07 -23.05 14.03
C PHE A 431 6.01 -22.40 13.00
N THR A 432 5.67 -22.46 11.71
CA THR A 432 6.44 -21.78 10.66
C THR A 432 6.54 -20.29 10.93
N ARG A 433 5.41 -19.65 11.29
CA ARG A 433 5.38 -18.23 11.66
C ARG A 433 6.23 -17.94 12.90
N LEU A 434 6.13 -18.76 13.94
CA LEU A 434 6.95 -18.62 15.15
C LEU A 434 8.44 -18.71 14.83
N GLY A 435 8.86 -19.69 14.03
CA GLY A 435 10.26 -19.85 13.64
C GLY A 435 10.77 -18.68 12.80
N GLN A 436 9.97 -18.18 11.86
CA GLN A 436 10.30 -16.98 11.08
C GLN A 436 10.47 -15.74 11.96
N GLU A 437 9.56 -15.52 12.91
CA GLU A 437 9.62 -14.41 13.86
C GLU A 437 10.82 -14.53 14.81
N PHE A 438 11.14 -15.76 15.23
CA PHE A 438 12.31 -16.01 16.06
C PHE A 438 13.60 -15.64 15.33
N ASP A 439 13.79 -16.17 14.13
CA ASP A 439 14.99 -15.92 13.33
C ASP A 439 15.15 -14.44 12.93
N ALA A 440 14.04 -13.78 12.58
CA ALA A 440 14.06 -12.39 12.15
C ALA A 440 14.30 -11.41 13.30
N THR A 441 13.72 -11.69 14.47
CA THR A 441 13.61 -10.71 15.56
C THR A 441 14.08 -11.27 16.90
N MET A 442 13.47 -12.35 17.41
CA MET A 442 13.70 -12.78 18.81
C MET A 442 15.13 -13.24 19.07
N TYR A 443 15.70 -14.09 18.21
CA TYR A 443 17.09 -14.54 18.34
C TYR A 443 18.06 -13.36 18.39
N ARG A 444 17.81 -12.34 17.57
CA ARG A 444 18.64 -11.13 17.52
C ARG A 444 18.54 -10.34 18.81
N SER A 445 17.33 -10.19 19.35
CA SER A 445 17.08 -9.53 20.63
C SER A 445 17.79 -10.26 21.77
N ASP A 446 17.58 -11.58 21.90
CA ASP A 446 18.20 -12.37 22.96
C ASP A 446 19.73 -12.33 22.88
N SER A 447 20.27 -12.51 21.67
CA SER A 447 21.72 -12.45 21.43
C SER A 447 22.32 -11.11 21.81
N ALA A 448 21.60 -10.02 21.60
CA ALA A 448 22.10 -8.67 21.84
C ALA A 448 22.08 -8.28 23.33
N TYR A 449 21.09 -8.73 24.09
CA TYR A 449 20.89 -8.30 25.48
C TYR A 449 21.32 -9.33 26.52
N PHE A 450 21.20 -10.62 26.22
CA PHE A 450 21.44 -11.71 27.17
C PHE A 450 22.62 -12.62 26.79
N GLY A 451 23.09 -12.52 25.54
CA GLY A 451 24.26 -13.25 25.03
C GLY A 451 23.88 -14.26 23.94
N ASP A 452 24.86 -14.73 23.17
CA ASP A 452 24.63 -15.62 22.03
C ASP A 452 24.09 -16.99 22.49
N PRO A 453 22.85 -17.37 22.14
CA PRO A 453 22.29 -18.68 22.47
C PRO A 453 23.07 -19.86 21.87
N LEU A 454 23.85 -19.63 20.81
CA LEU A 454 24.63 -20.66 20.11
C LEU A 454 26.11 -20.63 20.48
N ILE A 455 26.49 -19.98 21.59
CA ILE A 455 27.90 -19.91 22.01
C ILE A 455 28.53 -21.28 22.26
N THR A 456 27.72 -22.29 22.60
CA THR A 456 28.14 -23.67 22.83
C THR A 456 28.03 -24.60 21.62
N ASP A 457 27.43 -24.14 20.51
CA ASP A 457 27.07 -24.96 19.33
C ASP A 457 28.27 -25.75 18.79
N GLN A 458 29.42 -25.10 18.67
CA GLN A 458 30.65 -25.75 18.19
C GLN A 458 31.14 -26.91 19.09
N TYR A 459 30.72 -26.95 20.36
CA TYR A 459 31.08 -27.96 21.35
C TYR A 459 30.00 -29.04 21.53
N THR A 460 28.77 -28.78 21.08
CA THR A 460 27.62 -29.70 21.11
C THR A 460 27.50 -30.42 19.75
N ASP A 461 26.48 -30.12 18.95
CA ASP A 461 26.16 -30.76 17.66
C ASP A 461 26.64 -29.97 16.43
N ALA A 462 27.01 -28.71 16.59
CA ALA A 462 27.57 -27.80 15.58
C ALA A 462 26.73 -27.70 14.31
N ASP A 463 25.41 -27.66 14.49
CA ASP A 463 24.46 -27.50 13.39
C ASP A 463 24.06 -26.03 13.17
N LYS A 464 24.44 -25.13 14.09
CA LYS A 464 24.18 -23.68 14.12
C LYS A 464 22.71 -23.33 14.37
N HIS A 465 21.95 -24.20 14.98
CA HIS A 465 20.54 -23.99 15.28
C HIS A 465 20.25 -24.25 16.76
N LEU A 466 19.21 -23.58 17.23
CA LEU A 466 18.57 -23.88 18.50
C LEU A 466 17.37 -24.78 18.24
N ASP A 467 17.29 -25.90 18.94
CA ASP A 467 16.21 -26.86 18.80
C ASP A 467 15.05 -26.55 19.77
N MET A 468 13.91 -26.23 19.19
CA MET A 468 12.67 -25.91 19.91
C MET A 468 11.74 -27.11 19.89
N VAL A 469 11.63 -27.85 21.00
CA VAL A 469 10.85 -29.08 21.05
C VAL A 469 9.50 -28.82 21.72
N PHE A 470 8.43 -28.78 20.93
CA PHE A 470 7.07 -28.61 21.42
C PHE A 470 6.43 -29.97 21.69
N THR A 471 6.14 -30.25 22.97
CA THR A 471 5.65 -31.57 23.39
C THR A 471 4.61 -31.51 24.53
N PRO A 472 3.62 -32.43 24.57
CA PRO A 472 2.79 -32.64 25.75
C PRO A 472 3.56 -33.30 26.93
N ALA A 473 4.83 -33.68 26.74
CA ALA A 473 5.68 -34.24 27.78
C ALA A 473 6.33 -33.18 28.70
N VAL A 474 6.03 -31.90 28.50
CA VAL A 474 6.45 -30.85 29.44
C VAL A 474 5.82 -31.12 30.82
N PRO A 475 6.62 -31.18 31.90
CA PRO A 475 6.10 -31.43 33.24
C PRO A 475 5.05 -30.40 33.69
N THR A 476 4.06 -30.86 34.45
CA THR A 476 2.98 -30.02 34.95
C THR A 476 3.54 -28.85 35.77
N GLY A 477 3.01 -27.65 35.54
CA GLY A 477 3.45 -26.42 36.19
C GLY A 477 4.49 -25.62 35.38
N LEU A 478 4.93 -26.12 34.22
CA LEU A 478 5.86 -25.41 33.34
C LEU A 478 5.19 -25.07 32.00
N ALA A 479 5.49 -23.89 31.47
CA ALA A 479 5.14 -23.50 30.10
C ALA A 479 6.27 -23.87 29.11
N GLY A 480 7.51 -23.77 29.59
CA GLY A 480 8.70 -24.28 28.95
C GLY A 480 9.76 -24.58 30.00
N PHE A 481 10.85 -25.20 29.57
CA PHE A 481 12.05 -25.31 30.38
C PHE A 481 13.30 -25.60 29.54
N VAL A 482 14.43 -25.19 30.09
CA VAL A 482 15.77 -25.60 29.68
C VAL A 482 16.40 -26.43 30.78
N ILE A 483 17.12 -27.49 30.39
CA ILE A 483 17.86 -28.33 31.32
C ILE A 483 19.31 -28.46 30.88
N SER A 484 20.23 -28.09 31.77
CA SER A 484 21.65 -28.06 31.40
C SER A 484 22.25 -29.42 31.01
N CYS A 485 21.59 -30.53 31.35
CA CYS A 485 22.00 -31.88 30.96
C CYS A 485 22.22 -32.00 29.43
N ASP A 486 21.40 -31.30 28.64
CA ASP A 486 21.47 -31.31 27.18
C ASP A 486 22.72 -30.63 26.62
N LEU A 487 23.40 -29.77 27.39
CA LEU A 487 24.66 -29.14 26.97
C LEU A 487 25.89 -30.06 27.18
N PHE A 488 25.68 -31.25 27.73
CA PHE A 488 26.72 -32.24 27.97
C PHE A 488 26.48 -33.52 27.18
N ALA A 489 27.55 -34.21 26.80
CA ALA A 489 27.44 -35.46 26.07
C ALA A 489 26.61 -36.50 26.84
N ARG A 490 25.81 -37.28 26.11
CA ARG A 490 25.04 -38.38 26.69
C ARG A 490 25.96 -39.51 27.13
N ASP A 491 25.78 -39.98 28.35
CA ASP A 491 26.38 -41.23 28.83
C ASP A 491 25.34 -42.03 29.64
N SER A 492 25.44 -43.36 29.65
CA SER A 492 24.42 -44.22 30.25
C SER A 492 24.36 -44.18 31.78
N VAL A 493 25.28 -43.47 32.45
CA VAL A 493 25.46 -43.51 33.90
C VAL A 493 25.12 -42.17 34.55
N ASN A 494 25.71 -41.07 34.06
CA ASN A 494 25.61 -39.75 34.70
C ASN A 494 24.73 -38.77 33.93
N ASN A 495 24.57 -38.96 32.61
CA ASN A 495 23.78 -38.08 31.76
C ASN A 495 22.95 -38.83 30.69
N PRO A 496 22.10 -39.81 31.06
CA PRO A 496 21.39 -40.61 30.07
C PRO A 496 20.24 -39.87 29.37
N SER A 497 19.73 -38.75 29.94
CA SER A 497 18.66 -37.97 29.32
C SER A 497 19.11 -37.01 28.23
N SER A 498 20.41 -36.73 28.08
CA SER A 498 20.88 -35.70 27.16
C SER A 498 20.57 -35.98 25.68
N ASN A 499 20.05 -34.94 25.02
CA ASN A 499 19.90 -34.85 23.56
C ASN A 499 21.09 -34.17 22.87
N PHE A 500 22.05 -33.66 23.64
CA PHE A 500 23.35 -33.11 23.25
C PHE A 500 23.30 -31.98 22.21
N GLY A 501 22.88 -30.79 22.66
CA GLY A 501 22.65 -29.59 21.84
C GLY A 501 21.96 -28.47 22.62
N GLU A 502 21.61 -27.41 21.92
CA GLU A 502 20.91 -26.23 22.44
C GLU A 502 19.40 -26.45 22.37
N PHE A 503 18.84 -27.07 23.41
CA PHE A 503 17.42 -27.43 23.48
C PHE A 503 16.65 -26.60 24.50
N PHE A 504 15.42 -26.20 24.14
CA PHE A 504 14.36 -26.02 25.12
C PHE A 504 13.13 -26.87 24.76
N TYR A 505 12.32 -27.15 25.78
CA TYR A 505 11.06 -27.87 25.63
C TYR A 505 9.92 -26.96 26.02
N ALA A 506 8.86 -26.90 25.22
CA ALA A 506 7.73 -26.02 25.50
C ALA A 506 6.39 -26.71 25.23
N VAL A 507 5.35 -26.19 25.88
CA VAL A 507 4.01 -26.77 25.79
C VAL A 507 3.44 -26.69 24.37
N VAL A 508 2.75 -27.75 23.98
CA VAL A 508 1.97 -27.80 22.73
C VAL A 508 0.63 -27.09 22.89
N PRO A 509 0.05 -26.60 21.79
CA PRO A 509 -1.33 -26.16 21.79
C PRO A 509 -2.28 -27.35 22.05
N THR A 510 -3.22 -27.19 22.98
CA THR A 510 -4.07 -28.30 23.48
C THR A 510 -5.52 -28.29 22.97
N VAL A 511 -5.98 -27.23 22.28
CA VAL A 511 -7.35 -27.14 21.74
C VAL A 511 -7.43 -26.41 20.39
N ALA A 512 -8.25 -26.93 19.48
CA ALA A 512 -8.65 -26.26 18.25
C ALA A 512 -10.07 -25.71 18.42
N GLY A 513 -10.23 -24.53 19.03
CA GLY A 513 -11.52 -23.89 19.22
C GLY A 513 -11.65 -22.60 18.42
N THR A 514 -12.72 -22.45 17.63
CA THR A 514 -13.19 -21.14 17.15
C THR A 514 -14.05 -20.52 18.26
N GLY A 515 -13.59 -19.44 18.89
CA GLY A 515 -14.38 -18.67 19.87
C GLY A 515 -13.67 -18.36 21.19
N PHE A 516 -14.16 -17.32 21.88
CA PHE A 516 -13.55 -16.68 23.05
C PHE A 516 -13.97 -17.30 24.39
N THR A 517 -13.77 -18.60 24.55
CA THR A 517 -13.85 -19.24 25.88
C THR A 517 -12.72 -20.25 26.03
N GLY A 518 -11.50 -19.72 26.21
CA GLY A 518 -10.31 -20.51 26.58
C GLY A 518 -9.60 -21.18 25.41
N ASN A 519 -8.40 -20.68 25.11
CA ASN A 519 -7.35 -21.27 24.28
C ASN A 519 -7.68 -21.45 22.77
N THR A 520 -7.14 -20.56 21.94
CA THR A 520 -7.11 -20.69 20.47
C THR A 520 -5.67 -20.86 19.98
N ALA A 521 -5.48 -21.30 18.73
CA ALA A 521 -4.16 -21.33 18.08
C ALA A 521 -3.45 -19.96 18.12
N ASP A 522 -4.20 -18.88 17.88
CA ASP A 522 -3.69 -17.51 18.01
C ASP A 522 -3.31 -17.15 19.45
N SER A 523 -4.11 -17.58 20.43
CA SER A 523 -3.81 -17.32 21.85
C SER A 523 -2.55 -18.07 22.29
N TRP A 524 -2.39 -19.31 21.84
CA TRP A 524 -1.17 -20.07 22.06
C TRP A 524 0.02 -19.37 21.40
N LEU A 525 -0.09 -18.97 20.12
CA LEU A 525 1.00 -18.28 19.44
C LEU A 525 1.34 -16.94 20.10
N ARG A 526 0.37 -16.23 20.70
CA ARG A 526 0.65 -15.02 21.51
C ARG A 526 1.49 -15.34 22.74
N THR A 527 1.06 -16.30 23.56
CA THR A 527 1.73 -16.62 24.82
C THR A 527 3.04 -17.36 24.62
N ILE A 528 3.16 -18.20 23.60
CA ILE A 528 4.36 -19.03 23.42
C ILE A 528 5.59 -18.20 23.05
N ARG A 529 5.44 -17.03 22.42
CA ARG A 529 6.57 -16.13 22.08
C ARG A 529 7.35 -15.70 23.31
N THR A 530 6.64 -15.32 24.37
CA THR A 530 7.27 -14.91 25.63
C THR A 530 7.99 -16.10 26.27
N THR A 531 7.40 -17.30 26.21
CA THR A 531 8.10 -18.53 26.64
C THR A 531 9.37 -18.76 25.82
N VAL A 532 9.35 -18.58 24.50
CA VAL A 532 10.53 -18.81 23.65
C VAL A 532 11.69 -17.91 24.07
N VAL A 533 11.49 -16.58 24.16
CA VAL A 533 12.58 -15.65 24.57
C VAL A 533 13.04 -15.92 26.01
N HIS A 534 12.11 -16.27 26.90
CA HIS A 534 12.42 -16.65 28.28
C HIS A 534 13.36 -17.87 28.34
N GLU A 535 13.01 -18.97 27.66
CA GLU A 535 13.83 -20.17 27.67
C GLU A 535 15.16 -19.97 26.92
N VAL A 536 15.14 -19.22 25.82
CA VAL A 536 16.36 -18.95 25.04
C VAL A 536 17.37 -18.12 25.84
N LYS A 537 16.89 -17.21 26.70
CA LYS A 537 17.75 -16.53 27.67
C LYS A 537 18.49 -17.51 28.58
N HIS A 538 17.84 -18.57 29.06
CA HIS A 538 18.50 -19.57 29.90
C HIS A 538 19.62 -20.30 29.14
N ILE A 539 19.38 -20.66 27.87
CA ILE A 539 20.39 -21.29 27.00
C ILE A 539 21.60 -20.36 26.85
N ALA A 540 21.37 -19.09 26.52
CA ALA A 540 22.43 -18.09 26.41
C ALA A 540 23.26 -17.94 27.69
N SER A 541 22.60 -17.82 28.85
CA SER A 541 23.26 -17.71 30.16
C SER A 541 24.09 -18.95 30.48
N PHE A 542 23.51 -20.15 30.34
CA PHE A 542 24.20 -21.41 30.61
C PHE A 542 25.39 -21.62 29.69
N GLY A 543 25.21 -21.38 28.39
CA GLY A 543 26.27 -21.47 27.39
C GLY A 543 27.43 -20.52 27.66
N ALA A 544 27.13 -19.27 28.04
CA ALA A 544 28.15 -18.29 28.40
C ALA A 544 28.97 -18.72 29.63
N ARG A 545 28.30 -19.24 30.67
CA ARG A 545 28.97 -19.72 31.89
C ARG A 545 29.85 -20.94 31.62
N LEU A 546 29.37 -21.88 30.81
CA LEU A 546 30.13 -23.04 30.33
C LEU A 546 31.40 -22.62 29.59
N THR A 547 31.25 -21.73 28.61
CA THR A 547 32.34 -21.28 27.74
C THR A 547 33.40 -20.52 28.53
N ASN A 548 32.97 -19.67 29.48
CA ASN A 548 33.86 -18.89 30.35
C ASN A 548 34.46 -19.70 31.51
N GLY A 549 34.13 -20.99 31.65
CA GLY A 549 34.69 -21.85 32.71
C GLY A 549 34.26 -21.44 34.11
N ALA A 550 33.03 -20.93 34.27
CA ALA A 550 32.48 -20.59 35.57
C ALA A 550 32.45 -21.81 36.50
N THR A 551 32.46 -21.61 37.82
CA THR A 551 32.38 -22.74 38.76
C THR A 551 30.95 -23.18 39.04
N SER A 552 29.96 -22.34 38.70
CA SER A 552 28.51 -22.56 38.83
C SER A 552 27.77 -21.72 37.78
N TYR A 553 26.49 -22.04 37.55
CA TYR A 553 25.57 -21.11 36.88
C TYR A 553 25.16 -19.93 37.78
N GLU A 554 24.39 -19.00 37.22
CA GLU A 554 23.81 -17.87 37.96
C GLU A 554 22.86 -18.36 39.04
N GLU A 555 22.70 -17.56 40.10
CA GLU A 555 21.70 -17.81 41.15
C GLU A 555 20.31 -17.91 40.51
N SER A 556 19.52 -18.93 40.86
CA SER A 556 18.27 -19.22 40.14
C SER A 556 17.28 -18.06 40.13
N TRP A 557 17.29 -17.19 41.15
CA TRP A 557 16.46 -15.99 41.19
C TRP A 557 16.90 -14.93 40.19
N LEU A 558 18.21 -14.80 39.96
CA LEU A 558 18.76 -13.87 38.97
C LEU A 558 18.55 -14.45 37.57
N GLU A 559 18.74 -15.76 37.44
CA GLU A 559 18.54 -16.50 36.19
C GLU A 559 17.10 -16.35 35.70
N GLU A 560 16.11 -16.61 36.56
CA GLU A 560 14.67 -16.41 36.31
C GLU A 560 14.32 -14.93 36.12
N GLY A 561 14.84 -14.03 36.97
CA GLY A 561 14.54 -12.60 36.89
C GLY A 561 14.96 -12.00 35.55
N MET A 562 16.15 -12.35 35.06
CA MET A 562 16.62 -11.92 33.75
C MET A 562 15.87 -12.59 32.59
N ALA A 563 15.30 -13.78 32.80
CA ALA A 563 14.42 -14.42 31.82
C ALA A 563 13.05 -13.72 31.73
N ARG A 564 12.56 -13.18 32.85
CA ARG A 564 11.39 -12.28 32.86
C ARG A 564 11.66 -10.97 32.15
N GLU A 565 12.85 -10.39 32.32
CA GLU A 565 13.23 -9.20 31.54
C GLU A 565 13.31 -9.50 30.03
N ALA A 566 13.69 -10.72 29.64
CA ALA A 566 13.67 -11.13 28.23
C ALA A 566 12.26 -11.17 27.63
N GLU A 567 11.21 -11.39 28.45
CA GLU A 567 9.81 -11.38 27.97
C GLU A 567 9.32 -9.98 27.56
N GLU A 568 9.99 -8.91 28.03
CA GLU A 568 9.65 -7.51 27.72
C GLU A 568 10.36 -6.97 26.46
N VAL A 569 11.35 -7.72 25.94
CA VAL A 569 12.14 -7.39 24.74
C VAL A 569 11.50 -7.99 23.49
#